data_AF-C0XGS0-F1
#
_entry.id   AF-C0XGS0-F1
#
_cell.length_a   1.000
_cell.length_b   1.000
_cell.length_c   1.000
_cell.angle_alpha   90.00
_cell.angle_beta   90.00
_cell.angle_gamma   90.00
#
_symmetry.space_group_name_H-M   'P 1'
#
loop_
_entity.id
_entity.type
_entity.pdbx_description
1 polymer ?
#
loop_
_entity_poly.entity_id
_entity_poly.type
_entity_poly.pdbx_seq_one_letter_code
_entity_poly.pdbx_strand_id
1 'polypeptide(L)'
;MKQKIDDILSKHYPNIQDTFISGRDASKLGWTNDNAVNLSGSAYLDDNDVFHYSTSQNIKDNPVDLYNMINTHRTRLAPIYDMKRQYYKGRHINILNRKPTPHGDPDNRRIVNMPKKLVDSFNGYFIGTPVDIAYQDPSEEETSESDKVNNLIQDMTKHQVLDDVFTEASKWSSVYGRSYLYLYTDKDAYPHITFLDPLNTFIVYDNTVKNEPLFGVTYSYRPDKLGHQILHGSLIEVNDTVPFASDATNMQSVSFDDNPDPDTGIDDKNAHPFIQLPIVEVIDNEERLGVFDDTVSLVDDLDGAMSAKANDSDSFAASVLKVINSELSDEQFDDIKQSRVLNLFLDKSWANSDESRALPTPDAEFMEKPTGDELQENQIQHDTDFIYQVSQIANLDNVDFSTSAAQALDFKIHSMKLKALAKETKFKRSLTQIWACALEAQGINVNDVDNLEYTFNFTIPHNLLAEAQTANELQSTTSQETAIASLSNVPDAKKEMQKIADEQDQLAQQAKERMPDPYLDPNSEDDTSNDDINNSSGGDE
;
A
#
# COMPACT_ATOMS: atom_id res chain seq x y z
N MET A 1 14.04 -21.47 -6.35
CA MET A 1 13.17 -20.28 -6.51
C MET A 1 13.62 -19.46 -7.72
N LYS A 2 14.80 -18.81 -7.67
CA LYS A 2 15.42 -18.01 -8.75
C LYS A 2 15.03 -18.44 -10.18
N GLN A 3 15.51 -19.58 -10.68
CA GLN A 3 15.40 -19.94 -12.09
C GLN A 3 13.99 -19.80 -12.71
N LYS A 4 12.90 -20.23 -12.05
CA LYS A 4 11.53 -20.06 -12.59
C LYS A 4 11.01 -18.62 -12.50
N ILE A 5 11.39 -17.88 -11.47
CA ILE A 5 11.02 -16.46 -11.33
C ILE A 5 11.84 -15.64 -12.33
N ASP A 6 13.15 -15.86 -12.42
CA ASP A 6 14.05 -15.28 -13.41
C ASP A 6 13.56 -15.58 -14.85
N ASP A 7 13.09 -16.81 -15.14
CA ASP A 7 12.50 -17.21 -16.44
C ASP A 7 11.14 -16.54 -16.75
N ILE A 8 10.43 -16.02 -15.73
CA ILE A 8 9.17 -15.26 -15.88
C ILE A 8 9.52 -13.78 -16.04
N LEU A 9 10.29 -13.23 -15.09
CA LEU A 9 10.77 -11.84 -15.04
C LEU A 9 11.72 -11.45 -16.18
N SER A 10 12.16 -12.38 -17.04
CA SER A 10 12.96 -12.10 -18.24
C SER A 10 12.16 -12.09 -19.55
N LYS A 11 10.87 -12.48 -19.50
CA LYS A 11 9.98 -12.45 -20.66
C LYS A 11 9.25 -11.13 -20.74
N HIS A 12 8.95 -10.72 -21.97
CA HIS A 12 8.02 -9.65 -22.29
C HIS A 12 6.66 -10.29 -22.63
N TYR A 13 5.60 -9.83 -21.98
CA TYR A 13 4.25 -10.38 -22.09
C TYR A 13 3.35 -9.41 -22.89
N PRO A 14 2.81 -9.82 -24.06
CA PRO A 14 1.93 -8.96 -24.86
C PRO A 14 0.65 -8.50 -24.14
N ASN A 15 0.21 -9.28 -23.14
CA ASN A 15 -0.79 -8.90 -22.16
C ASN A 15 -0.39 -9.57 -20.84
N ILE A 16 -0.15 -8.76 -19.80
CA ILE A 16 0.25 -9.24 -18.47
C ILE A 16 -0.93 -9.35 -17.51
N GLN A 17 -2.01 -8.60 -17.78
CA GLN A 17 -3.19 -8.45 -16.91
C GLN A 17 -3.84 -9.81 -16.60
N ASP A 18 -3.91 -10.69 -17.62
CA ASP A 18 -4.46 -12.05 -17.53
C ASP A 18 -3.74 -12.94 -16.50
N THR A 19 -2.46 -12.66 -16.21
CA THR A 19 -1.62 -13.37 -15.24
C THR A 19 -1.34 -12.51 -13.98
N PHE A 20 -1.85 -11.28 -13.94
CA PHE A 20 -1.71 -10.34 -12.81
C PHE A 20 -2.89 -10.46 -11.85
N ILE A 21 -4.09 -10.64 -12.41
CA ILE A 21 -5.34 -10.82 -11.70
C ILE A 21 -5.37 -12.21 -11.02
N SER A 22 -6.02 -12.28 -9.87
CA SER A 22 -6.26 -13.51 -9.10
C SER A 22 -7.01 -14.56 -9.96
N GLY A 23 -6.66 -15.84 -9.83
CA GLY A 23 -7.41 -16.94 -10.47
C GLY A 23 -6.77 -17.55 -11.73
N ARG A 24 -7.58 -17.84 -12.75
CA ARG A 24 -7.13 -18.52 -14.00
C ARG A 24 -7.08 -17.57 -15.20
N ASP A 25 -5.98 -17.64 -15.96
CA ASP A 25 -5.79 -16.97 -17.27
C ASP A 25 -7.05 -17.09 -18.16
N ALA A 26 -7.80 -15.99 -18.30
CA ALA A 26 -9.02 -15.93 -19.09
C ALA A 26 -8.75 -16.13 -20.59
N SER A 27 -7.55 -15.79 -21.08
CA SER A 27 -7.14 -16.07 -22.47
C SER A 27 -7.05 -17.56 -22.81
N LYS A 28 -6.96 -18.43 -21.79
CA LYS A 28 -6.88 -19.90 -21.95
C LYS A 28 -8.19 -20.61 -21.66
N LEU A 29 -9.23 -19.90 -21.21
CA LEU A 29 -10.53 -20.46 -20.90
C LEU A 29 -11.43 -20.54 -22.15
N GLY A 30 -11.90 -21.75 -22.44
CA GLY A 30 -13.25 -21.91 -22.98
C GLY A 30 -14.27 -21.72 -21.85
N TRP A 31 -15.55 -21.51 -22.17
CA TRP A 31 -16.61 -21.43 -21.17
C TRP A 31 -16.78 -22.78 -20.44
N THR A 32 -16.12 -22.93 -19.29
CA THR A 32 -16.20 -24.10 -18.41
C THR A 32 -16.37 -23.66 -16.96
N ASN A 33 -17.45 -24.08 -16.30
CA ASN A 33 -17.81 -23.72 -14.92
C ASN A 33 -16.92 -24.37 -13.84
N ASP A 34 -15.68 -24.73 -14.15
CA ASP A 34 -14.79 -25.48 -13.26
C ASP A 34 -13.79 -24.54 -12.59
N ASN A 35 -14.30 -23.76 -11.63
CA ASN A 35 -13.60 -22.62 -11.01
C ASN A 35 -12.51 -23.01 -9.99
N ALA A 36 -12.33 -24.31 -9.70
CA ALA A 36 -11.40 -24.79 -8.66
C ALA A 36 -10.29 -25.68 -9.24
N VAL A 37 -9.04 -25.44 -8.89
CA VAL A 37 -7.91 -26.33 -9.21
C VAL A 37 -7.75 -27.35 -8.08
N ASN A 38 -8.10 -28.60 -8.34
CA ASN A 38 -7.83 -29.71 -7.43
C ASN A 38 -6.31 -29.97 -7.33
N LEU A 39 -5.79 -30.11 -6.11
CA LEU A 39 -4.36 -30.30 -5.84
C LEU A 39 -4.06 -31.75 -5.48
N SER A 40 -4.67 -32.23 -4.40
CA SER A 40 -4.69 -33.63 -3.94
C SER A 40 -5.64 -33.78 -2.75
N GLY A 41 -6.05 -35.00 -2.42
CA GLY A 41 -6.90 -35.26 -1.24
C GLY A 41 -8.22 -34.48 -1.29
N SER A 42 -8.49 -33.69 -0.26
CA SER A 42 -9.57 -32.69 -0.25
C SER A 42 -9.11 -31.25 -0.55
N ALA A 43 -7.82 -31.06 -0.86
CA ALA A 43 -7.23 -29.76 -1.13
C ALA A 43 -7.57 -29.24 -2.55
N TYR A 44 -8.11 -28.03 -2.61
CA TYR A 44 -8.26 -27.28 -3.86
C TYR A 44 -7.91 -25.81 -3.67
N LEU A 45 -7.65 -25.14 -4.78
CA LEU A 45 -7.40 -23.70 -4.88
C LEU A 45 -8.53 -23.09 -5.71
N ASP A 46 -9.23 -22.09 -5.16
CA ASP A 46 -10.35 -21.44 -5.84
C ASP A 46 -9.89 -20.41 -6.90
N ASP A 47 -10.84 -19.64 -7.44
CA ASP A 47 -10.58 -18.60 -8.44
C ASP A 47 -10.11 -17.28 -7.81
N ASN A 48 -10.22 -17.12 -6.49
CA ASN A 48 -9.68 -15.98 -5.74
C ASN A 48 -8.31 -16.29 -5.14
N ASP A 49 -7.61 -17.32 -5.62
CA ASP A 49 -6.33 -17.80 -5.09
C ASP A 49 -6.37 -18.12 -3.56
N VAL A 50 -7.48 -18.69 -3.09
CA VAL A 50 -7.67 -19.18 -1.71
C VAL A 50 -7.58 -20.71 -1.67
N PHE A 51 -6.74 -21.24 -0.78
CA PHE A 51 -6.65 -22.68 -0.53
C PHE A 51 -7.78 -23.12 0.40
N HIS A 52 -8.46 -24.21 0.05
CA HIS A 52 -9.46 -24.85 0.89
C HIS A 52 -9.07 -26.28 1.24
N TYR A 53 -9.49 -26.74 2.42
CA TYR A 53 -9.31 -28.11 2.91
C TYR A 53 -10.53 -28.61 3.68
N SER A 54 -10.71 -29.93 3.78
CA SER A 54 -11.85 -30.48 4.53
C SER A 54 -11.57 -30.56 6.04
N THR A 55 -12.51 -30.03 6.83
CA THR A 55 -12.56 -30.20 8.30
C THR A 55 -12.62 -31.65 8.79
N SER A 56 -12.95 -32.60 7.90
CA SER A 56 -12.99 -34.03 8.21
C SER A 56 -11.63 -34.72 8.18
N GLN A 57 -10.57 -34.03 7.73
CA GLN A 57 -9.22 -34.57 7.59
C GLN A 57 -8.23 -33.72 8.39
N ASN A 58 -7.34 -34.36 9.13
CA ASN A 58 -6.20 -33.68 9.73
C ASN A 58 -5.08 -33.53 8.69
N ILE A 59 -4.55 -32.31 8.52
CA ILE A 59 -3.47 -32.04 7.59
C ILE A 59 -2.16 -32.73 8.01
N LYS A 60 -1.95 -32.97 9.31
CA LYS A 60 -0.78 -33.69 9.86
C LYS A 60 -0.74 -35.15 9.40
N ASP A 61 -1.90 -35.78 9.21
CA ASP A 61 -2.02 -37.14 8.67
C ASP A 61 -1.80 -37.20 7.16
N ASN A 62 -1.85 -36.06 6.46
CA ASN A 62 -1.81 -35.95 4.99
C ASN A 62 -0.72 -34.96 4.50
N PRO A 63 0.57 -35.14 4.86
CA PRO A 63 1.65 -34.21 4.54
C PRO A 63 1.90 -33.99 3.04
N VAL A 64 1.41 -34.89 2.18
CA VAL A 64 1.45 -34.74 0.72
C VAL A 64 0.53 -33.62 0.25
N ASP A 65 -0.63 -33.42 0.89
CA ASP A 65 -1.56 -32.33 0.57
C ASP A 65 -0.93 -30.97 0.90
N LEU A 66 -0.33 -30.83 2.09
CA LEU A 66 0.41 -29.62 2.48
C LEU A 66 1.57 -29.33 1.52
N TYR A 67 2.33 -30.36 1.13
CA TYR A 67 3.40 -30.20 0.13
C TYR A 67 2.87 -29.72 -1.22
N ASN A 68 1.72 -30.24 -1.68
CA ASN A 68 1.10 -29.82 -2.94
C ASN A 68 0.52 -28.40 -2.88
N MET A 69 -0.03 -27.97 -1.75
CA MET A 69 -0.41 -26.56 -1.52
C MET A 69 0.83 -25.65 -1.61
N ILE A 70 1.89 -25.94 -0.86
CA ILE A 70 3.14 -25.16 -0.86
C ILE A 70 3.77 -25.12 -2.25
N ASN A 71 3.82 -26.25 -2.96
CA ASN A 71 4.36 -26.31 -4.32
C ASN A 71 3.50 -25.50 -5.31
N THR A 72 2.17 -25.54 -5.19
CA THR A 72 1.26 -24.74 -6.02
C THR A 72 1.42 -23.25 -5.74
N HIS A 73 1.40 -22.85 -4.46
CA HIS A 73 1.67 -21.48 -4.03
C HIS A 73 3.01 -20.98 -4.59
N ARG A 74 4.09 -21.75 -4.39
CA ARG A 74 5.44 -21.44 -4.88
C ARG A 74 5.54 -21.34 -6.40
N THR A 75 4.80 -22.15 -7.16
CA THR A 75 4.97 -22.27 -8.62
C THR A 75 3.97 -21.47 -9.44
N ARG A 76 2.80 -21.12 -8.88
CA ARG A 76 1.75 -20.30 -9.50
C ARG A 76 1.64 -18.91 -8.88
N LEU A 77 1.47 -18.82 -7.56
CA LEU A 77 1.09 -17.57 -6.87
C LEU A 77 2.29 -16.67 -6.54
N ALA A 78 3.34 -17.22 -5.94
CA ALA A 78 4.54 -16.47 -5.57
C ALA A 78 5.23 -15.74 -6.75
N PRO A 79 5.27 -16.26 -7.99
CA PRO A 79 5.75 -15.50 -9.16
C PRO A 79 4.86 -14.30 -9.50
N ILE A 80 3.53 -14.41 -9.33
CA ILE A 80 2.59 -13.31 -9.55
C ILE A 80 2.81 -12.24 -8.48
N TYR A 81 2.93 -12.63 -7.20
CA TYR A 81 3.25 -11.68 -6.12
C TYR A 81 4.61 -10.99 -6.34
N ASP A 82 5.69 -11.70 -6.73
CA ASP A 82 6.96 -11.02 -7.00
C ASP A 82 6.85 -10.07 -8.21
N MET A 83 6.06 -10.41 -9.23
CA MET A 83 5.76 -9.53 -10.36
C MET A 83 5.02 -8.26 -9.90
N LYS A 84 3.94 -8.37 -9.10
CA LYS A 84 3.26 -7.23 -8.45
C LYS A 84 4.26 -6.35 -7.67
N ARG A 85 5.16 -6.99 -6.93
CA ARG A 85 6.23 -6.32 -6.16
C ARG A 85 7.27 -5.62 -7.03
N GLN A 86 7.63 -6.16 -8.19
CA GLN A 86 8.52 -5.48 -9.14
C GLN A 86 7.82 -4.25 -9.74
N TYR A 87 6.53 -4.35 -10.11
CA TYR A 87 5.76 -3.20 -10.60
C TYR A 87 5.69 -2.07 -9.56
N TYR A 88 5.29 -2.36 -8.32
CA TYR A 88 5.32 -1.36 -7.23
C TYR A 88 6.72 -0.74 -7.02
N LYS A 89 7.80 -1.50 -7.25
CA LYS A 89 9.19 -0.99 -7.19
C LYS A 89 9.62 -0.19 -8.44
N GLY A 90 8.74 0.06 -9.40
CA GLY A 90 9.05 0.77 -10.65
C GLY A 90 9.89 -0.06 -11.62
N ARG A 91 9.77 -1.40 -11.55
CA ARG A 91 10.45 -2.35 -12.43
C ARG A 91 9.43 -3.07 -13.30
N HIS A 92 8.79 -2.31 -14.18
CA HIS A 92 7.72 -2.81 -15.04
C HIS A 92 8.33 -3.76 -16.08
N ILE A 93 8.13 -5.06 -15.89
CA ILE A 93 8.89 -6.08 -16.65
C ILE A 93 8.57 -6.03 -18.15
N ASN A 94 7.35 -5.63 -18.53
CA ASN A 94 6.97 -5.49 -19.92
C ASN A 94 7.77 -4.42 -20.65
N ILE A 95 8.18 -3.35 -19.98
CA ILE A 95 8.98 -2.27 -20.54
C ILE A 95 10.48 -2.59 -20.47
N LEU A 96 10.93 -3.10 -19.33
CA LEU A 96 12.33 -3.45 -19.11
C LEU A 96 12.80 -4.62 -19.98
N ASN A 97 11.92 -5.56 -20.34
CA ASN A 97 12.24 -6.73 -21.17
C ASN A 97 11.88 -6.57 -22.65
N ARG A 98 11.48 -5.38 -23.12
CA ARG A 98 11.21 -5.16 -24.55
C ARG A 98 12.42 -5.61 -25.37
N LYS A 99 12.15 -6.24 -26.51
CA LYS A 99 13.19 -6.52 -27.51
C LYS A 99 13.83 -5.19 -27.92
N PRO A 100 15.16 -5.09 -27.99
CA PRO A 100 15.82 -3.88 -28.48
C PRO A 100 15.28 -3.46 -29.83
N THR A 101 15.27 -2.16 -30.06
CA THR A 101 14.88 -1.58 -31.35
C THR A 101 15.78 -2.09 -32.48
N PRO A 102 15.23 -2.31 -33.69
CA PRO A 102 16.05 -2.64 -34.85
C PRO A 102 17.07 -1.52 -35.17
N HIS A 103 18.15 -1.91 -35.86
CA HIS A 103 19.05 -1.00 -36.60
C HIS A 103 19.74 0.14 -35.82
N GLY A 104 19.63 0.20 -34.50
CA GLY A 104 20.24 1.25 -33.68
C GLY A 104 19.36 2.50 -33.52
N ASP A 105 18.05 2.38 -33.82
CA ASP A 105 17.06 3.40 -33.44
C ASP A 105 17.03 3.61 -31.92
N PRO A 106 16.62 4.78 -31.40
CA PRO A 106 16.51 5.03 -29.96
C PRO A 106 15.67 3.97 -29.21
N ASP A 107 16.17 3.49 -28.07
CA ASP A 107 15.52 2.48 -27.20
C ASP A 107 15.32 3.03 -25.77
N ASN A 108 14.60 4.16 -25.68
CA ASN A 108 14.12 4.68 -24.41
C ASN A 108 13.13 3.71 -23.78
N ARG A 109 13.33 3.45 -22.49
CA ARG A 109 12.46 2.62 -21.64
C ARG A 109 12.06 3.48 -20.43
N ARG A 110 11.10 4.36 -20.66
CA ARG A 110 10.56 5.28 -19.64
C ARG A 110 9.49 4.56 -18.84
N ILE A 111 9.54 4.72 -17.52
CA ILE A 111 8.62 4.10 -16.58
C ILE A 111 7.99 5.20 -15.73
N VAL A 112 6.66 5.28 -15.77
CA VAL A 112 5.81 6.08 -14.89
C VAL A 112 5.29 5.13 -13.84
N ASN A 113 5.86 5.17 -12.63
CA ASN A 113 5.49 4.25 -11.54
C ASN A 113 4.14 4.63 -10.90
N MET A 114 3.07 4.54 -11.70
CA MET A 114 1.68 4.64 -11.27
C MET A 114 1.32 3.60 -10.20
N PRO A 115 1.74 2.32 -10.26
CA PRO A 115 1.46 1.34 -9.20
C PRO A 115 1.87 1.83 -7.80
N LYS A 116 3.07 2.42 -7.66
CA LYS A 116 3.51 3.04 -6.41
C LYS A 116 2.66 4.24 -6.03
N LYS A 117 2.41 5.15 -6.98
CA LYS A 117 1.63 6.37 -6.72
C LYS A 117 0.23 6.03 -6.22
N LEU A 118 -0.45 5.08 -6.86
CA LEU A 118 -1.78 4.60 -6.47
C LEU A 118 -1.77 3.95 -5.08
N VAL A 119 -0.88 2.99 -4.84
CA VAL A 119 -0.79 2.30 -3.53
C VAL A 119 -0.44 3.27 -2.41
N ASP A 120 0.56 4.14 -2.58
CA ASP A 120 0.98 5.07 -1.54
C ASP A 120 -0.11 6.12 -1.26
N SER A 121 -0.76 6.68 -2.28
CA SER A 121 -1.86 7.63 -2.11
C SER A 121 -3.08 6.99 -1.42
N PHE A 122 -3.45 5.75 -1.78
CA PHE A 122 -4.56 5.06 -1.12
C PHE A 122 -4.23 4.66 0.32
N ASN A 123 -3.02 4.14 0.57
CA ASN A 123 -2.62 3.75 1.92
C ASN A 123 -2.49 4.97 2.84
N GLY A 124 -1.91 6.08 2.35
CA GLY A 124 -1.82 7.34 3.09
C GLY A 124 -3.18 7.98 3.37
N TYR A 125 -4.17 7.81 2.49
CA TYR A 125 -5.55 8.23 2.77
C TYR A 125 -6.25 7.34 3.79
N PHE A 126 -6.11 6.01 3.67
CA PHE A 126 -6.85 5.03 4.48
C PHE A 126 -6.30 4.88 5.91
N ILE A 127 -4.97 4.78 6.06
CA ILE A 127 -4.27 4.48 7.32
C ILE A 127 -3.00 5.33 7.49
N GLY A 128 -2.96 6.52 6.87
CA GLY A 128 -1.88 7.50 7.12
C GLY A 128 -1.96 8.13 8.51
N THR A 129 -3.16 8.18 9.09
CA THR A 129 -3.38 8.37 10.52
C THR A 129 -3.44 6.99 11.19
N PRO A 130 -2.84 6.79 12.38
CA PRO A 130 -3.05 5.59 13.20
C PRO A 130 -4.53 5.24 13.38
N VAL A 131 -4.81 3.95 13.53
CA VAL A 131 -6.15 3.46 13.88
C VAL A 131 -6.34 3.66 15.38
N ASP A 132 -7.32 4.46 15.76
CA ASP A 132 -7.66 4.61 17.18
C ASP A 132 -8.41 3.35 17.65
N ILE A 133 -7.89 2.72 18.70
CA ILE A 133 -8.44 1.50 19.30
C ILE A 133 -8.88 1.86 20.72
N ALA A 134 -10.18 1.80 20.99
CA ALA A 134 -10.76 2.12 22.29
C ALA A 134 -11.56 0.93 22.82
N TYR A 135 -11.46 0.68 24.13
CA TYR A 135 -12.33 -0.28 24.81
C TYR A 135 -13.53 0.45 25.42
N GLN A 136 -14.75 0.08 25.02
CA GLN A 136 -15.98 0.56 25.64
C GLN A 136 -16.39 -0.41 26.77
N ASP A 137 -16.17 -0.05 28.05
CA ASP A 137 -16.63 -0.92 29.14
C ASP A 137 -18.17 -1.06 29.09
N PRO A 138 -18.73 -2.29 29.01
CA PRO A 138 -20.17 -2.52 29.03
C PRO A 138 -20.83 -2.22 30.39
N SER A 139 -20.04 -1.89 31.42
CA SER A 139 -20.49 -1.39 32.72
C SER A 139 -20.16 0.10 32.89
N GLU A 140 -21.07 0.86 33.52
CA GLU A 140 -20.92 2.31 33.72
C GLU A 140 -19.88 2.70 34.81
N GLU A 141 -19.23 1.71 35.44
CA GLU A 141 -18.18 1.89 36.45
C GLU A 141 -16.85 1.34 35.90
N GLU A 142 -15.77 2.11 35.93
CA GLU A 142 -14.43 1.64 35.51
C GLU A 142 -14.02 0.41 36.36
N THR A 143 -13.83 -0.74 35.70
CA THR A 143 -13.50 -2.00 36.35
C THR A 143 -12.00 -2.32 36.30
N SER A 144 -11.54 -3.22 37.18
CA SER A 144 -10.17 -3.74 37.10
C SER A 144 -9.86 -4.50 35.80
N GLU A 145 -10.87 -4.82 35.00
CA GLU A 145 -10.73 -5.53 33.73
C GLU A 145 -10.66 -4.55 32.55
N SER A 146 -11.46 -3.46 32.54
CA SER A 146 -11.29 -2.37 31.56
C SER A 146 -9.90 -1.75 31.62
N ASP A 147 -9.35 -1.62 32.83
CA ASP A 147 -7.96 -1.16 33.02
C ASP A 147 -6.96 -2.11 32.35
N LYS A 148 -7.15 -3.43 32.42
CA LYS A 148 -6.24 -4.39 31.78
C LYS A 148 -6.29 -4.30 30.26
N VAL A 149 -7.49 -4.22 29.68
CA VAL A 149 -7.65 -4.11 28.22
C VAL A 149 -7.03 -2.80 27.73
N ASN A 150 -7.36 -1.68 28.36
CA ASN A 150 -6.81 -0.37 27.99
C ASN A 150 -5.28 -0.29 28.18
N ASN A 151 -4.73 -0.86 29.26
CA ASN A 151 -3.29 -0.93 29.47
C ASN A 151 -2.61 -1.81 28.40
N LEU A 152 -3.18 -2.98 28.05
CA LEU A 152 -2.63 -3.84 27.01
C LEU A 152 -2.62 -3.15 25.63
N ILE A 153 -3.70 -2.48 25.26
CA ILE A 153 -3.76 -1.69 24.01
C ILE A 153 -2.67 -0.62 24.01
N GLN A 154 -2.57 0.17 25.10
CA GLN A 154 -1.56 1.21 25.21
C GLN A 154 -0.13 0.66 25.18
N ASP A 155 0.14 -0.45 25.86
CA ASP A 155 1.46 -1.05 25.95
C ASP A 155 1.86 -1.69 24.61
N MET A 156 0.99 -2.41 23.92
CA MET A 156 1.31 -2.96 22.61
C MET A 156 1.54 -1.84 21.58
N THR A 157 0.65 -0.85 21.51
CA THR A 157 0.79 0.28 20.58
C THR A 157 2.09 1.06 20.83
N LYS A 158 2.46 1.33 22.09
CA LYS A 158 3.71 2.05 22.44
C LYS A 158 4.97 1.20 22.26
N HIS A 159 4.96 -0.08 22.63
CA HIS A 159 6.16 -0.92 22.61
C HIS A 159 6.48 -1.53 21.24
N GLN A 160 5.47 -1.82 20.41
CA GLN A 160 5.66 -2.51 19.12
C GLN A 160 5.57 -1.60 17.89
N VAL A 161 5.14 -0.34 18.06
CA VAL A 161 4.85 0.57 16.93
C VAL A 161 3.83 -0.09 15.98
N LEU A 162 2.69 -0.55 16.55
CA LEU A 162 1.65 -1.28 15.81
C LEU A 162 1.17 -0.51 14.57
N ASP A 163 1.21 0.81 14.61
CA ASP A 163 0.91 1.70 13.48
C ASP A 163 1.72 1.35 12.22
N ASP A 164 3.02 1.05 12.36
CA ASP A 164 3.88 0.64 11.24
C ASP A 164 3.49 -0.75 10.72
N VAL A 165 3.24 -1.70 11.64
CA VAL A 165 2.80 -3.06 11.30
C VAL A 165 1.47 -3.05 10.54
N PHE A 166 0.49 -2.28 10.99
CA PHE A 166 -0.81 -2.13 10.34
C PHE A 166 -0.70 -1.36 9.01
N THR A 167 0.13 -0.32 8.95
CA THR A 167 0.41 0.44 7.72
C THR A 167 1.08 -0.43 6.65
N GLU A 168 2.09 -1.22 7.01
CA GLU A 168 2.75 -2.17 6.11
C GLU A 168 1.81 -3.29 5.68
N ALA A 169 1.04 -3.88 6.60
CA ALA A 169 0.04 -4.90 6.25
C ALA A 169 -1.01 -4.34 5.27
N SER A 170 -1.56 -3.16 5.55
CA SER A 170 -2.49 -2.47 4.64
C SER A 170 -1.85 -2.18 3.27
N LYS A 171 -0.59 -1.74 3.23
CA LYS A 171 0.13 -1.46 1.99
C LYS A 171 0.38 -2.73 1.17
N TRP A 172 0.83 -3.81 1.78
CA TRP A 172 1.06 -5.07 1.06
C TRP A 172 -0.25 -5.73 0.64
N SER A 173 -1.35 -5.55 1.39
CA SER A 173 -2.71 -5.85 0.93
C SER A 173 -3.07 -5.04 -0.33
N SER A 174 -2.81 -3.74 -0.35
CA SER A 174 -3.01 -2.90 -1.55
C SER A 174 -2.15 -3.33 -2.75
N VAL A 175 -0.98 -3.98 -2.54
CA VAL A 175 -0.10 -4.44 -3.62
C VAL A 175 -0.48 -5.83 -4.14
N TYR A 176 -0.78 -6.77 -3.26
CA TYR A 176 -1.00 -8.17 -3.63
C TYR A 176 -2.48 -8.58 -3.70
N GLY A 177 -3.37 -7.76 -3.13
CA GLY A 177 -4.78 -8.04 -2.85
C GLY A 177 -5.04 -8.63 -1.46
N ARG A 178 -3.98 -9.04 -0.76
CA ARG A 178 -4.00 -9.56 0.60
C ARG A 178 -2.65 -9.37 1.30
N SER A 179 -2.64 -9.41 2.62
CA SER A 179 -1.46 -9.64 3.46
C SER A 179 -1.88 -10.44 4.70
N TYR A 180 -0.94 -10.73 5.60
CA TYR A 180 -1.25 -11.45 6.83
C TYR A 180 -0.73 -10.71 8.04
N LEU A 181 -1.53 -10.65 9.11
CA LEU A 181 -1.05 -10.32 10.46
C LEU A 181 -0.85 -11.62 11.23
N TYR A 182 0.22 -11.71 12.01
CA TYR A 182 0.57 -12.88 12.82
C TYR A 182 0.93 -12.44 14.24
N LEU A 183 0.31 -13.10 15.22
CA LEU A 183 0.60 -12.95 16.64
C LEU A 183 1.50 -14.09 17.09
N TYR A 184 2.61 -13.73 17.73
CA TYR A 184 3.53 -14.66 18.38
C TYR A 184 3.84 -14.15 19.79
N THR A 185 4.19 -15.05 20.71
CA THR A 185 4.66 -14.67 22.04
C THR A 185 6.20 -14.69 22.09
N ASP A 186 6.78 -13.82 22.91
CA ASP A 186 8.19 -13.88 23.24
C ASP A 186 8.50 -14.82 24.42
N LYS A 187 9.76 -14.83 24.87
CA LYS A 187 10.25 -15.68 25.96
C LYS A 187 9.64 -15.36 27.32
N ASP A 188 9.10 -14.16 27.49
CA ASP A 188 8.43 -13.69 28.69
C ASP A 188 6.89 -13.83 28.56
N ALA A 189 6.43 -14.52 27.51
CA ALA A 189 5.03 -14.73 27.14
C ALA A 189 4.24 -13.45 26.79
N TYR A 190 4.92 -12.38 26.40
CA TYR A 190 4.27 -11.16 25.94
C TYR A 190 3.88 -11.28 24.45
N PRO A 191 2.64 -10.93 24.05
CA PRO A 191 2.19 -11.03 22.67
C PRO A 191 2.80 -9.93 21.79
N HIS A 192 3.28 -10.30 20.61
CA HIS A 192 3.76 -9.40 19.56
C HIS A 192 2.99 -9.64 18.27
N ILE A 193 2.56 -8.55 17.62
CA ILE A 193 1.93 -8.60 16.29
C ILE A 193 2.96 -8.19 15.24
N THR A 194 3.04 -8.97 14.16
CA THR A 194 3.85 -8.66 12.98
C THR A 194 3.06 -8.91 11.70
N PHE A 195 3.56 -8.44 10.55
CA PHE A 195 2.99 -8.75 9.25
C PHE A 195 3.83 -9.81 8.51
N LEU A 196 3.18 -10.66 7.72
CA LEU A 196 3.83 -11.67 6.88
C LEU A 196 3.49 -11.43 5.40
N ASP A 197 4.50 -11.60 4.54
CA ASP A 197 4.40 -11.37 3.08
C ASP A 197 3.75 -12.60 2.38
N PRO A 198 2.72 -12.41 1.53
CA PRO A 198 2.16 -13.47 0.69
C PRO A 198 3.17 -14.20 -0.22
N LEU A 199 4.38 -13.68 -0.45
CA LEU A 199 5.43 -14.41 -1.19
C LEU A 199 5.76 -15.79 -0.62
N ASN A 200 5.56 -16.00 0.69
CA ASN A 200 5.94 -17.23 1.38
C ASN A 200 4.96 -17.65 2.49
N THR A 201 3.79 -17.02 2.57
CA THR A 201 2.79 -17.26 3.60
C THR A 201 1.40 -17.31 2.98
N PHE A 202 0.56 -18.26 3.41
CA PHE A 202 -0.84 -18.35 3.01
C PHE A 202 -1.70 -18.94 4.14
N ILE A 203 -3.01 -18.64 4.13
CA ILE A 203 -4.00 -19.29 5.01
C ILE A 203 -4.82 -20.30 4.20
N VAL A 204 -5.16 -21.41 4.84
CA VAL A 204 -6.06 -22.44 4.30
C VAL A 204 -7.39 -22.35 5.04
N TYR A 205 -8.47 -22.27 4.27
CA TYR A 205 -9.83 -22.13 4.75
C TYR A 205 -10.58 -23.45 4.71
N ASP A 206 -11.69 -23.52 5.45
CA ASP A 206 -12.59 -24.65 5.37
C ASP A 206 -13.36 -24.70 4.04
N ASN A 207 -13.94 -25.85 3.73
CA ASN A 207 -14.79 -26.04 2.57
C ASN A 207 -16.29 -26.02 2.92
N THR A 208 -16.67 -25.35 4.01
CA THR A 208 -18.06 -25.22 4.45
C THR A 208 -18.65 -23.86 4.05
N VAL A 209 -19.95 -23.67 4.31
CA VAL A 209 -20.63 -22.39 4.06
C VAL A 209 -20.06 -21.25 4.91
N LYS A 210 -19.39 -21.57 6.02
CA LYS A 210 -18.80 -20.56 6.90
C LYS A 210 -17.51 -19.95 6.35
N ASN A 211 -16.70 -20.73 5.61
CA ASN A 211 -15.38 -20.33 5.14
C ASN A 211 -14.49 -19.85 6.32
N GLU A 212 -14.41 -20.64 7.39
CA GLU A 212 -13.58 -20.35 8.57
C GLU A 212 -12.10 -20.68 8.28
N PRO A 213 -11.11 -19.86 8.72
CA PRO A 213 -9.70 -20.16 8.53
C PRO A 213 -9.27 -21.34 9.42
N LEU A 214 -8.70 -22.39 8.83
CA LEU A 214 -8.31 -23.61 9.55
C LEU A 214 -6.89 -23.54 10.10
N PHE A 215 -5.94 -23.16 9.25
CA PHE A 215 -4.53 -23.05 9.59
C PHE A 215 -3.79 -22.12 8.64
N GLY A 216 -2.73 -21.50 9.14
CA GLY A 216 -1.75 -20.78 8.32
C GLY A 216 -0.56 -21.65 7.97
N VAL A 217 0.09 -21.34 6.86
CA VAL A 217 1.33 -21.96 6.42
C VAL A 217 2.31 -20.85 6.07
N THR A 218 3.43 -20.79 6.79
CA THR A 218 4.59 -19.97 6.38
C THR A 218 5.77 -20.88 6.07
N TYR A 219 6.53 -20.56 5.02
CA TYR A 219 7.66 -21.39 4.61
C TYR A 219 8.86 -20.60 4.10
N SER A 220 10.01 -21.25 4.02
CA SER A 220 11.26 -20.72 3.49
C SER A 220 12.09 -21.85 2.88
N TYR A 221 13.11 -21.51 2.08
CA TYR A 221 14.09 -22.46 1.59
C TYR A 221 15.46 -22.11 2.17
N ARG A 222 16.01 -22.98 3.02
CA ARG A 222 17.34 -22.82 3.61
C ARG A 222 18.29 -23.87 3.01
N PRO A 223 19.57 -23.55 2.76
CA PRO A 223 20.55 -24.55 2.36
C PRO A 223 20.89 -25.47 3.54
N ASP A 224 20.95 -26.78 3.30
CA ASP A 224 21.45 -27.75 4.26
C ASP A 224 22.98 -27.69 4.41
N LYS A 225 23.54 -28.52 5.30
CA LYS A 225 24.99 -28.63 5.52
C LYS A 225 25.77 -29.17 4.30
N LEU A 226 25.08 -29.59 3.23
CA LEU A 226 25.62 -30.07 1.96
C LEU A 226 25.37 -29.09 0.78
N GLY A 227 24.63 -28.01 1.00
CA GLY A 227 24.26 -27.00 0.01
C GLY A 227 22.95 -27.22 -0.76
N HIS A 228 22.16 -28.25 -0.43
CA HIS A 228 20.83 -28.47 -1.03
C HIS A 228 19.80 -27.52 -0.42
N GLN A 229 18.91 -26.94 -1.24
CA GLN A 229 17.79 -26.14 -0.71
C GLN A 229 16.68 -27.03 -0.16
N ILE A 230 16.58 -27.12 1.16
CA ILE A 230 15.51 -27.81 1.88
C ILE A 230 14.37 -26.82 2.15
N LEU A 231 13.12 -27.28 1.99
CA LEU A 231 11.92 -26.56 2.42
C LEU A 231 11.81 -26.68 3.94
N HIS A 232 11.69 -25.55 4.64
CA HIS A 232 11.35 -25.48 6.06
C HIS A 232 10.17 -24.53 6.24
N GLY A 233 9.28 -24.79 7.19
CA GLY A 233 8.16 -23.91 7.48
C GLY A 233 7.47 -24.24 8.79
N SER A 234 6.36 -23.54 9.04
CA SER A 234 5.51 -23.73 10.21
C SER A 234 4.06 -23.79 9.77
N LEU A 235 3.37 -24.81 10.28
CA LEU A 235 1.93 -24.95 10.25
C LEU A 235 1.39 -24.28 11.51
N ILE A 236 0.71 -23.15 11.34
CA ILE A 236 0.10 -22.37 12.43
C ILE A 236 -1.35 -22.87 12.55
N GLU A 237 -1.68 -23.55 13.63
CA GLU A 237 -3.05 -23.96 13.97
C GLU A 237 -3.62 -23.07 15.09
N VAL A 238 -4.83 -23.35 15.56
CA VAL A 238 -5.49 -22.58 16.64
C VAL A 238 -4.85 -22.82 18.02
N ASN A 239 -4.34 -24.02 18.30
CA ASN A 239 -3.81 -24.39 19.63
C ASN A 239 -2.28 -24.61 19.66
N ASP A 240 -1.63 -24.60 18.50
CA ASP A 240 -0.23 -25.02 18.35
C ASP A 240 0.38 -24.45 17.05
N THR A 241 1.70 -24.33 17.02
CA THR A 241 2.46 -23.97 15.81
C THR A 241 3.54 -25.03 15.57
N VAL A 242 3.26 -25.93 14.62
CA VAL A 242 4.06 -27.13 14.35
C VAL A 242 5.04 -26.87 13.19
N PRO A 243 6.36 -27.00 13.40
CA PRO A 243 7.32 -26.88 12.33
C PRO A 243 7.31 -28.11 11.40
N PHE A 244 7.66 -27.88 10.14
CA PHE A 244 7.81 -28.93 9.14
C PHE A 244 9.02 -28.70 8.24
N ALA A 245 9.56 -29.79 7.70
CA ALA A 245 10.62 -29.75 6.69
C ALA A 245 10.38 -30.76 5.57
N SER A 246 10.96 -30.56 4.38
CA SER A 246 11.04 -31.62 3.36
C SER A 246 12.23 -32.53 3.62
N ASP A 247 12.06 -33.84 3.49
CA ASP A 247 13.19 -34.78 3.49
C ASP A 247 14.12 -34.49 2.29
N ALA A 248 15.44 -34.42 2.55
CA ALA A 248 16.46 -34.25 1.51
C ALA A 248 16.47 -35.37 0.45
N THR A 249 15.89 -36.53 0.76
CA THR A 249 15.79 -37.70 -0.11
C THR A 249 14.40 -37.87 -0.75
N ASN A 250 13.34 -37.30 -0.18
CA ASN A 250 11.97 -37.43 -0.69
C ASN A 250 11.30 -36.07 -0.89
N MET A 251 11.54 -35.47 -2.06
CA MET A 251 11.00 -34.16 -2.47
C MET A 251 9.52 -34.20 -2.92
N GLN A 252 8.68 -35.01 -2.29
CA GLN A 252 7.23 -35.15 -2.58
C GLN A 252 6.33 -35.10 -1.34
N SER A 253 6.90 -34.89 -0.15
CA SER A 253 6.17 -34.76 1.11
C SER A 253 6.94 -33.88 2.08
N VAL A 254 6.26 -33.36 3.10
CA VAL A 254 6.91 -32.81 4.30
C VAL A 254 6.86 -33.82 5.45
N SER A 255 7.76 -33.68 6.41
CA SER A 255 7.69 -34.28 7.74
C SER A 255 7.48 -33.17 8.76
N PHE A 256 6.48 -33.33 9.62
CA PHE A 256 6.32 -32.51 10.81
C PHE A 256 7.38 -32.91 11.84
N ASP A 257 7.91 -31.93 12.57
CA ASP A 257 8.91 -32.13 13.60
C ASP A 257 8.35 -31.68 14.95
N ASP A 258 8.14 -32.63 15.85
CA ASP A 258 7.65 -32.36 17.21
C ASP A 258 8.76 -31.85 18.16
N ASN A 259 10.03 -31.77 17.69
CA ASN A 259 11.18 -31.21 18.45
C ASN A 259 12.09 -30.39 17.50
N PRO A 260 11.68 -29.19 17.05
CA PRO A 260 12.44 -28.38 16.10
C PRO A 260 13.93 -28.17 16.43
N ASP A 261 14.74 -28.03 15.37
CA ASP A 261 16.12 -27.56 15.49
C ASP A 261 16.13 -26.14 16.10
N PRO A 262 16.85 -25.88 17.21
CA PRO A 262 16.89 -24.57 17.87
C PRO A 262 17.45 -23.45 16.96
N ASP A 263 18.19 -23.77 15.89
CA ASP A 263 18.63 -22.79 14.87
C ASP A 263 17.47 -22.29 13.97
N THR A 264 16.25 -22.83 14.12
CA THR A 264 15.05 -22.27 13.47
C THR A 264 14.55 -20.99 14.12
N GLY A 265 14.84 -20.79 15.42
CA GLY A 265 14.33 -19.67 16.23
C GLY A 265 12.93 -19.87 16.80
N ILE A 266 12.43 -21.11 16.77
CA ILE A 266 11.09 -21.52 17.21
C ILE A 266 11.27 -22.53 18.36
N ASP A 267 10.67 -22.26 19.53
CA ASP A 267 10.85 -23.09 20.75
C ASP A 267 10.01 -24.37 20.66
N ASP A 268 10.36 -25.42 21.42
CA ASP A 268 9.65 -26.72 21.49
C ASP A 268 8.29 -26.63 22.22
N LYS A 269 7.77 -25.41 22.45
CA LYS A 269 6.63 -25.12 23.35
C LYS A 269 5.66 -24.09 22.79
N ASN A 270 5.37 -24.13 21.48
CA ASN A 270 4.43 -23.20 20.85
C ASN A 270 2.94 -23.57 21.03
N ALA A 271 2.61 -24.47 21.97
CA ALA A 271 1.24 -24.72 22.37
C ALA A 271 0.68 -23.45 23.01
N HIS A 272 -0.26 -22.78 22.34
CA HIS A 272 -0.85 -21.52 22.75
C HIS A 272 -2.35 -21.71 23.02
N PRO A 273 -2.93 -21.01 24.02
CA PRO A 273 -4.28 -21.30 24.51
C PRO A 273 -5.37 -20.56 23.72
N PHE A 274 -5.16 -20.28 22.43
CA PHE A 274 -6.07 -19.44 21.65
C PHE A 274 -7.33 -20.20 21.22
N ILE A 275 -8.46 -19.49 21.16
CA ILE A 275 -9.72 -19.99 20.59
C ILE A 275 -9.81 -19.62 19.10
N GLN A 276 -9.05 -18.62 18.65
CA GLN A 276 -8.97 -18.19 17.24
C GLN A 276 -7.58 -18.45 16.64
N LEU A 277 -7.49 -18.45 15.31
CA LEU A 277 -6.22 -18.67 14.61
C LEU A 277 -5.32 -17.42 14.77
N PRO A 278 -4.09 -17.52 15.31
CA PRO A 278 -3.22 -16.36 15.57
C PRO A 278 -2.57 -15.76 14.31
N ILE A 279 -2.95 -16.23 13.12
CA ILE A 279 -2.65 -15.60 11.83
C ILE A 279 -3.96 -15.28 11.12
N VAL A 280 -4.07 -14.06 10.58
CA VAL A 280 -5.29 -13.56 9.93
C VAL A 280 -4.99 -12.92 8.56
N GLU A 281 -5.85 -13.19 7.58
CA GLU A 281 -5.79 -12.57 6.24
C GLU A 281 -6.36 -11.14 6.30
N VAL A 282 -5.53 -10.14 6.02
CA VAL A 282 -5.94 -8.77 5.73
C VAL A 282 -6.21 -8.71 4.23
N ILE A 283 -7.48 -8.61 3.82
CA ILE A 283 -7.88 -8.52 2.41
C ILE A 283 -8.29 -7.10 2.02
N ASP A 284 -7.99 -6.70 0.79
CA ASP A 284 -8.48 -5.44 0.21
C ASP A 284 -9.94 -5.55 -0.26
N ASN A 285 -10.31 -6.70 -0.79
CA ASN A 285 -11.62 -7.06 -1.34
C ASN A 285 -11.78 -8.60 -1.34
N GLU A 286 -12.99 -9.12 -1.63
CA GLU A 286 -13.23 -10.58 -1.59
C GLU A 286 -12.61 -11.31 -2.80
N GLU A 287 -12.31 -10.60 -3.88
CA GLU A 287 -11.64 -11.11 -5.07
C GLU A 287 -10.11 -11.24 -4.87
N ARG A 288 -9.58 -10.72 -3.75
CA ARG A 288 -8.15 -10.57 -3.42
C ARG A 288 -7.33 -9.94 -4.55
N LEU A 289 -7.87 -8.85 -5.10
CA LEU A 289 -7.20 -7.99 -6.09
C LEU A 289 -6.52 -6.81 -5.41
N GLY A 290 -5.28 -6.53 -5.82
CA GLY A 290 -4.55 -5.33 -5.46
C GLY A 290 -5.12 -4.08 -6.14
N VAL A 291 -4.75 -2.92 -5.62
CA VAL A 291 -5.22 -1.59 -6.03
C VAL A 291 -4.98 -1.26 -7.50
N PHE A 292 -4.00 -1.90 -8.14
CA PHE A 292 -3.59 -1.65 -9.52
C PHE A 292 -3.65 -2.89 -10.44
N ASP A 293 -4.19 -4.01 -9.98
CA ASP A 293 -4.27 -5.26 -10.78
C ASP A 293 -5.14 -5.08 -12.04
N ASP A 294 -6.19 -4.27 -11.92
CA ASP A 294 -7.14 -3.92 -12.98
C ASP A 294 -6.59 -2.88 -13.97
N THR A 295 -5.56 -2.11 -13.58
CA THR A 295 -4.98 -1.00 -14.35
C THR A 295 -3.61 -1.33 -14.93
N VAL A 296 -3.01 -2.48 -14.63
CA VAL A 296 -1.65 -2.84 -15.09
C VAL A 296 -1.45 -2.77 -16.61
N SER A 297 -2.48 -3.09 -17.40
CA SER A 297 -2.43 -2.97 -18.86
C SER A 297 -2.37 -1.51 -19.34
N LEU A 298 -3.06 -0.60 -18.66
CA LEU A 298 -2.99 0.85 -18.92
C LEU A 298 -1.64 1.42 -18.45
N VAL A 299 -1.08 0.91 -17.35
CA VAL A 299 0.26 1.30 -16.87
C VAL A 299 1.34 0.92 -17.88
N ASP A 300 1.27 -0.29 -18.45
CA ASP A 300 2.21 -0.72 -19.49
C ASP A 300 2.04 0.07 -20.81
N ASP A 301 0.83 0.50 -21.17
CA ASP A 301 0.59 1.33 -22.36
C ASP A 301 1.08 2.77 -22.15
N LEU A 302 0.81 3.37 -20.98
CA LEU A 302 1.34 4.68 -20.57
C LEU A 302 2.87 4.73 -20.62
N ASP A 303 3.54 3.73 -20.05
CA ASP A 303 5.00 3.60 -20.17
C ASP A 303 5.44 3.41 -21.62
N GLY A 304 4.65 2.67 -22.40
CA GLY A 304 4.84 2.45 -23.83
C GLY A 304 4.82 3.75 -24.62
N ALA A 305 3.82 4.60 -24.38
CA ALA A 305 3.62 5.91 -24.98
C ALA A 305 4.72 6.90 -24.56
N MET A 306 5.04 6.97 -23.26
CA MET A 306 6.15 7.80 -22.74
C MET A 306 7.52 7.37 -23.29
N SER A 307 7.73 6.07 -23.48
CA SER A 307 8.93 5.52 -24.13
C SER A 307 8.97 5.88 -25.62
N ALA A 308 7.83 5.77 -26.33
CA ALA A 308 7.72 6.11 -27.74
C ALA A 308 7.96 7.61 -28.00
N LYS A 309 7.35 8.49 -27.20
CA LYS A 309 7.53 9.94 -27.30
C LYS A 309 9.00 10.35 -27.08
N ALA A 310 9.68 9.71 -26.13
CA ALA A 310 11.13 9.91 -25.94
C ALA A 310 11.95 9.42 -27.15
N ASN A 311 11.56 8.30 -27.76
CA ASN A 311 12.21 7.79 -28.99
C ASN A 311 11.96 8.66 -30.22
N ASP A 312 10.81 9.33 -30.32
CA ASP A 312 10.53 10.27 -31.40
C ASP A 312 11.34 11.57 -31.25
N SER A 313 11.49 12.06 -30.02
CA SER A 313 12.39 13.18 -29.70
C SER A 313 13.85 12.87 -30.05
N ASP A 314 14.36 11.70 -29.64
CA ASP A 314 15.72 11.26 -30.00
C ASP A 314 15.85 10.95 -31.51
N SER A 315 14.78 10.44 -32.15
CA SER A 315 14.74 10.20 -33.61
C SER A 315 14.89 11.49 -34.42
N PHE A 316 14.40 12.62 -33.91
CA PHE A 316 14.54 13.91 -34.59
C PHE A 316 16.02 14.33 -34.71
N ALA A 317 16.83 14.02 -33.70
CA ALA A 317 18.29 14.21 -33.73
C ALA A 317 19.01 13.26 -34.71
N ALA A 318 18.36 12.16 -35.11
CA ALA A 318 18.83 11.16 -36.08
C ALA A 318 18.08 11.23 -37.44
N SER A 319 17.52 12.39 -37.78
CA SER A 319 16.69 12.60 -38.97
C SER A 319 17.42 12.29 -40.29
N VAL A 320 16.68 11.72 -41.25
CA VAL A 320 17.18 11.37 -42.58
C VAL A 320 17.01 12.57 -43.52
N LEU A 321 18.11 13.02 -44.12
CA LEU A 321 18.09 14.04 -45.16
C LEU A 321 17.55 13.46 -46.47
N LYS A 322 16.56 14.12 -47.07
CA LYS A 322 16.04 13.81 -48.41
C LYS A 322 16.57 14.83 -49.40
N VAL A 323 17.18 14.34 -50.48
CA VAL A 323 17.72 15.15 -51.58
C VAL A 323 17.03 14.73 -52.87
N ILE A 324 16.43 15.69 -53.57
CA ILE A 324 15.71 15.46 -54.83
C ILE A 324 16.46 16.14 -55.98
N ASN A 325 16.51 15.49 -57.15
CA ASN A 325 17.11 16.02 -58.39
C ASN A 325 18.62 16.38 -58.29
N SER A 326 19.35 15.80 -57.34
CA SER A 326 20.80 15.96 -57.20
C SER A 326 21.46 14.66 -56.76
N GLU A 327 22.60 14.31 -57.37
CA GLU A 327 23.44 13.16 -57.02
C GLU A 327 24.65 13.68 -56.23
N LEU A 328 24.91 13.10 -55.06
CA LEU A 328 26.00 13.50 -54.17
C LEU A 328 27.20 12.56 -54.31
N SER A 329 28.42 13.10 -54.31
CA SER A 329 29.65 12.30 -54.27
C SER A 329 30.01 11.87 -52.84
N ASP A 330 30.86 10.84 -52.71
CA ASP A 330 31.36 10.36 -51.41
C ASP A 330 32.04 11.47 -50.58
N GLU A 331 32.80 12.36 -51.22
CA GLU A 331 33.41 13.53 -50.58
C GLU A 331 32.34 14.50 -50.04
N GLN A 332 31.27 14.74 -50.80
CA GLN A 332 30.15 15.57 -50.34
C GLN A 332 29.38 14.93 -49.19
N PHE A 333 29.25 13.61 -49.14
CA PHE A 333 28.64 12.92 -48.00
C PHE A 333 29.44 13.13 -46.70
N ASP A 334 30.77 13.13 -46.76
CA ASP A 334 31.59 13.37 -45.58
C ASP A 334 31.64 14.86 -45.17
N ASP A 335 31.64 15.79 -46.14
CA ASP A 335 31.45 17.22 -45.88
C ASP A 335 30.07 17.51 -45.25
N ILE A 336 28.99 16.85 -45.69
CA ILE A 336 27.65 17.00 -45.09
C ILE A 336 27.62 16.53 -43.64
N LYS A 337 28.25 15.38 -43.33
CA LYS A 337 28.34 14.85 -41.95
C LYS A 337 29.12 15.79 -41.01
N GLN A 338 30.14 16.47 -41.52
CA GLN A 338 30.98 17.38 -40.73
C GLN A 338 30.39 18.80 -40.61
N SER A 339 29.87 19.36 -41.71
CA SER A 339 29.41 20.75 -41.79
C SER A 339 27.95 20.96 -41.39
N ARG A 340 27.10 19.91 -41.49
CA ARG A 340 25.64 19.96 -41.30
C ARG A 340 24.89 20.97 -42.18
N VAL A 341 25.47 21.40 -43.30
CA VAL A 341 24.88 22.37 -44.23
C VAL A 341 24.89 21.83 -45.65
N LEU A 342 23.76 21.92 -46.36
CA LEU A 342 23.72 21.75 -47.82
C LEU A 342 23.48 23.10 -48.50
N ASN A 343 24.28 23.35 -49.54
CA ASN A 343 24.13 24.49 -50.43
C ASN A 343 23.86 23.99 -51.84
N LEU A 344 22.60 23.66 -52.14
CA LEU A 344 22.19 23.26 -53.48
C LEU A 344 21.93 24.51 -54.33
N PHE A 345 22.77 24.73 -55.34
CA PHE A 345 22.59 25.79 -56.33
C PHE A 345 22.57 25.20 -57.73
N LEU A 346 21.74 25.78 -58.60
CA LEU A 346 21.67 25.40 -60.00
C LEU A 346 22.94 25.83 -60.73
N ASP A 347 23.58 24.91 -61.46
CA ASP A 347 24.63 25.29 -62.39
C ASP A 347 24.05 26.16 -63.51
N LYS A 348 24.63 27.36 -63.68
CA LYS A 348 24.24 28.35 -64.67
C LYS A 348 24.49 27.87 -66.10
N SER A 349 25.24 26.78 -66.30
CA SER A 349 25.43 26.15 -67.61
C SER A 349 24.11 25.61 -68.20
N TRP A 350 23.23 25.02 -67.39
CA TRP A 350 21.93 24.46 -67.80
C TRP A 350 20.99 25.51 -68.42
N ALA A 351 20.99 26.72 -67.86
CA ALA A 351 20.07 27.80 -68.23
C ALA A 351 20.28 28.35 -69.67
N ASN A 352 21.36 27.97 -70.35
CA ASN A 352 21.68 28.42 -71.72
C ASN A 352 21.10 27.52 -72.83
N SER A 353 20.30 26.50 -72.49
CA SER A 353 19.89 25.45 -73.46
C SER A 353 18.44 25.50 -73.93
N ASP A 354 17.47 25.99 -73.14
CA ASP A 354 16.08 26.18 -73.55
C ASP A 354 15.31 27.07 -72.53
N GLU A 355 14.78 28.22 -72.95
CA GLU A 355 13.93 29.07 -72.08
C GLU A 355 12.57 28.42 -71.74
N SER A 356 12.16 27.38 -72.47
CA SER A 356 10.89 26.68 -72.24
C SER A 356 10.96 25.58 -71.18
N ARG A 357 12.16 25.23 -70.70
CA ARG A 357 12.35 24.21 -69.65
C ARG A 357 12.38 24.86 -68.27
N ALA A 358 11.33 24.62 -67.48
CA ALA A 358 11.33 24.93 -66.06
C ALA A 358 12.57 24.32 -65.39
N LEU A 359 13.35 25.17 -64.70
CA LEU A 359 14.49 24.74 -63.89
C LEU A 359 13.98 23.73 -62.86
N PRO A 360 14.54 22.51 -62.75
CA PRO A 360 14.24 21.63 -61.63
C PRO A 360 14.75 22.31 -60.37
N THR A 361 13.86 22.87 -59.55
CA THR A 361 14.24 23.52 -58.30
C THR A 361 14.87 22.47 -57.39
N PRO A 362 16.16 22.62 -57.01
CA PRO A 362 16.76 21.70 -56.06
C PRO A 362 16.06 21.84 -54.72
N ASP A 363 15.68 20.71 -54.14
CA ASP A 363 14.90 20.66 -52.91
C ASP A 363 15.60 19.72 -51.92
N ALA A 364 15.82 20.24 -50.72
CA ALA A 364 16.54 19.58 -49.64
C ALA A 364 15.84 19.90 -48.33
N GLU A 365 15.13 18.90 -47.83
CA GLU A 365 14.38 18.91 -46.59
C GLU A 365 14.83 17.74 -45.72
N PHE A 366 14.81 17.91 -44.41
CA PHE A 366 14.83 16.76 -43.52
C PHE A 366 13.51 16.01 -43.69
N MET A 367 13.55 14.68 -43.81
CA MET A 367 12.31 13.92 -43.75
C MET A 367 11.74 13.99 -42.35
N GLU A 368 10.71 14.82 -42.18
CA GLU A 368 9.86 14.75 -41.01
C GLU A 368 9.13 13.40 -41.01
N LYS A 369 9.35 12.59 -39.96
CA LYS A 369 8.39 11.53 -39.62
C LYS A 369 7.07 12.23 -39.31
N PRO A 370 5.91 11.76 -39.81
CA PRO A 370 4.62 12.37 -39.47
C PRO A 370 4.44 12.35 -37.96
N THR A 371 4.44 13.51 -37.33
CA THR A 371 4.42 13.67 -35.87
C THR A 371 3.03 13.41 -35.33
N GLY A 372 2.82 12.22 -34.78
CA GLY A 372 1.60 11.86 -34.04
C GLY A 372 1.52 12.49 -32.64
N ASP A 373 2.11 13.68 -32.43
CA ASP A 373 2.36 14.24 -31.10
C ASP A 373 1.06 14.48 -30.32
N GLU A 374 0.05 15.07 -30.98
CA GLU A 374 -1.29 15.25 -30.42
C GLU A 374 -1.98 13.92 -30.10
N LEU A 375 -1.75 12.86 -30.89
CA LEU A 375 -2.29 11.53 -30.61
C LEU A 375 -1.60 10.90 -29.38
N GLN A 376 -0.28 11.07 -29.26
CA GLN A 376 0.50 10.56 -28.11
C GLN A 376 0.14 11.30 -26.82
N GLU A 377 0.01 12.62 -26.85
CA GLU A 377 -0.43 13.41 -25.68
C GLU A 377 -1.84 13.03 -25.25
N ASN A 378 -2.78 12.87 -26.21
CA ASN A 378 -4.13 12.42 -25.90
C ASN A 378 -4.16 10.99 -25.34
N GLN A 379 -3.29 10.09 -25.82
CA GLN A 379 -3.12 8.75 -25.24
C GLN A 379 -2.61 8.82 -23.80
N ILE A 380 -1.49 9.51 -23.57
CA ILE A 380 -0.88 9.69 -22.24
C ILE A 380 -1.90 10.28 -21.23
N GLN A 381 -2.68 11.28 -21.67
CA GLN A 381 -3.72 11.88 -20.84
C GLN A 381 -4.87 10.90 -20.54
N HIS A 382 -5.42 10.24 -21.56
CA HIS A 382 -6.51 9.26 -21.38
C HIS A 382 -6.07 8.06 -20.53
N ASP A 383 -4.88 7.52 -20.73
CA ASP A 383 -4.37 6.40 -19.94
C ASP A 383 -4.19 6.83 -18.48
N THR A 384 -3.62 8.01 -18.24
CA THR A 384 -3.49 8.57 -16.89
C THR A 384 -4.86 8.74 -16.21
N ASP A 385 -5.85 9.32 -16.92
CA ASP A 385 -7.20 9.53 -16.38
C ASP A 385 -7.94 8.20 -16.14
N PHE A 386 -7.84 7.23 -17.05
CA PHE A 386 -8.44 5.90 -16.88
C PHE A 386 -7.77 5.13 -15.75
N ILE A 387 -6.44 5.21 -15.57
CA ILE A 387 -5.76 4.60 -14.43
C ILE A 387 -6.34 5.11 -13.10
N TYR A 388 -6.53 6.43 -12.96
CA TYR A 388 -7.16 7.00 -11.76
C TYR A 388 -8.64 6.61 -11.60
N GLN A 389 -9.41 6.65 -12.69
CA GLN A 389 -10.84 6.34 -12.67
C GLN A 389 -11.11 4.87 -12.32
N VAL A 390 -10.38 3.94 -12.95
CA VAL A 390 -10.54 2.49 -12.76
C VAL A 390 -10.02 2.07 -11.39
N SER A 391 -8.83 2.53 -10.97
CA SER A 391 -8.29 2.24 -9.63
C SER A 391 -9.09 2.90 -8.48
N GLN A 392 -10.04 3.80 -8.80
CA GLN A 392 -10.87 4.55 -7.86
C GLN A 392 -10.07 5.45 -6.90
N ILE A 393 -8.95 6.00 -7.36
CA ILE A 393 -8.08 6.88 -6.57
C ILE A 393 -8.18 8.30 -7.10
N ALA A 394 -8.35 9.26 -6.19
CA ALA A 394 -8.48 10.66 -6.56
C ALA A 394 -7.14 11.22 -7.06
N ASN A 395 -7.13 11.78 -8.27
CA ASN A 395 -6.03 12.62 -8.72
C ASN A 395 -6.17 14.02 -8.09
N LEU A 396 -5.28 14.33 -7.13
CA LEU A 396 -5.28 15.59 -6.39
C LEU A 396 -4.26 16.62 -6.92
N ASP A 397 -3.47 16.28 -7.94
CA ASP A 397 -2.39 17.14 -8.45
C ASP A 397 -2.94 18.42 -9.11
N ASN A 398 -4.13 18.34 -9.72
CA ASN A 398 -4.82 19.43 -10.43
C ASN A 398 -6.14 19.82 -9.72
N VAL A 399 -6.04 20.30 -8.47
CA VAL A 399 -7.19 20.84 -7.71
C VAL A 399 -7.08 22.35 -7.59
N ASP A 400 -7.90 23.09 -8.34
CA ASP A 400 -8.06 24.53 -8.17
C ASP A 400 -8.85 24.84 -6.89
N PHE A 401 -8.16 25.26 -5.82
CA PHE A 401 -8.73 25.57 -4.50
C PHE A 401 -9.53 26.89 -4.44
N SER A 402 -10.50 27.07 -5.34
CA SER A 402 -11.52 28.13 -5.25
C SER A 402 -12.57 27.85 -4.16
N THR A 403 -13.47 28.79 -3.85
CA THR A 403 -14.54 28.55 -2.85
C THR A 403 -15.52 27.45 -3.25
N SER A 404 -15.68 27.16 -4.54
CA SER A 404 -16.43 25.98 -5.03
C SER A 404 -15.66 24.66 -4.86
N ALA A 405 -14.37 24.71 -4.51
CA ALA A 405 -13.49 23.55 -4.50
C ALA A 405 -13.63 22.66 -3.26
N ALA A 406 -14.13 23.17 -2.13
CA ALA A 406 -14.34 22.34 -0.94
C ALA A 406 -15.38 21.24 -1.23
N GLN A 407 -16.54 21.61 -1.78
CA GLN A 407 -17.54 20.64 -2.23
C GLN A 407 -17.01 19.77 -3.38
N ALA A 408 -16.23 20.34 -4.30
CA ALA A 408 -15.64 19.57 -5.41
C ALA A 408 -14.58 18.55 -4.94
N LEU A 409 -13.87 18.82 -3.83
CA LEU A 409 -12.90 17.90 -3.25
C LEU A 409 -13.60 16.66 -2.70
N ASP A 410 -14.67 16.82 -1.92
CA ASP A 410 -15.50 15.72 -1.42
C ASP A 410 -16.04 14.84 -2.57
N PHE A 411 -16.51 15.45 -3.66
CA PHE A 411 -16.93 14.70 -4.85
C PHE A 411 -15.77 13.97 -5.55
N LYS A 412 -14.57 14.59 -5.63
CA LYS A 412 -13.37 13.96 -6.23
C LYS A 412 -12.85 12.78 -5.41
N ILE A 413 -12.89 12.85 -4.08
CA ILE A 413 -12.43 11.77 -3.18
C ILE A 413 -13.52 10.74 -2.88
N HIS A 414 -14.75 10.92 -3.36
CA HIS A 414 -15.89 10.06 -2.99
C HIS A 414 -15.68 8.58 -3.35
N SER A 415 -15.17 8.29 -4.56
CA SER A 415 -14.84 6.92 -4.99
C SER A 415 -13.79 6.27 -4.08
N MET A 416 -12.75 7.03 -3.75
CA MET A 416 -11.66 6.63 -2.86
C MET A 416 -12.15 6.40 -1.43
N LYS A 417 -13.10 7.21 -0.95
CA LYS A 417 -13.79 7.01 0.33
C LYS A 417 -14.63 5.73 0.36
N LEU A 418 -15.37 5.43 -0.71
CA LEU A 418 -16.13 4.17 -0.81
C LEU A 418 -15.19 2.95 -0.78
N LYS A 419 -14.07 3.00 -1.51
CA LYS A 419 -13.04 1.94 -1.50
C LYS A 419 -12.39 1.79 -0.11
N ALA A 420 -12.11 2.89 0.57
CA ALA A 420 -11.60 2.91 1.94
C ALA A 420 -12.60 2.29 2.94
N LEU A 421 -13.88 2.65 2.90
CA LEU A 421 -14.93 2.08 3.77
C LEU A 421 -15.12 0.56 3.55
N ALA A 422 -15.00 0.10 2.30
CA ALA A 422 -15.05 -1.33 1.99
C ALA A 422 -13.86 -2.08 2.62
N LYS A 423 -12.64 -1.54 2.48
CA LYS A 423 -11.43 -2.06 3.11
C LYS A 423 -11.48 -1.98 4.64
N GLU A 424 -12.02 -0.90 5.21
CA GLU A 424 -12.21 -0.70 6.66
C GLU A 424 -12.97 -1.87 7.28
N THR A 425 -14.07 -2.29 6.64
CA THR A 425 -14.87 -3.43 7.11
C THR A 425 -14.06 -4.73 7.17
N LYS A 426 -13.17 -4.94 6.19
CA LYS A 426 -12.30 -6.12 6.15
C LYS A 426 -11.16 -6.02 7.17
N PHE A 427 -10.57 -4.84 7.31
CA PHE A 427 -9.49 -4.57 8.26
C PHE A 427 -9.99 -4.68 9.71
N LYS A 428 -11.20 -4.18 10.02
CA LYS A 428 -11.89 -4.38 11.31
C LYS A 428 -12.03 -5.87 11.65
N ARG A 429 -12.51 -6.70 10.72
CA ARG A 429 -12.57 -8.17 10.89
C ARG A 429 -11.20 -8.75 11.23
N SER A 430 -10.14 -8.32 10.54
CA SER A 430 -8.78 -8.78 10.79
C SER A 430 -8.23 -8.32 12.15
N LEU A 431 -8.52 -7.07 12.56
CA LEU A 431 -8.15 -6.54 13.86
C LEU A 431 -8.88 -7.26 15.00
N THR A 432 -10.19 -7.49 14.91
CA THR A 432 -10.94 -8.25 15.92
C THR A 432 -10.34 -9.64 16.13
N GLN A 433 -9.99 -10.38 15.07
CA GLN A 433 -9.37 -11.70 15.23
C GLN A 433 -7.98 -11.64 15.89
N ILE A 434 -7.11 -10.69 15.50
CA ILE A 434 -5.75 -10.62 16.07
C ILE A 434 -5.77 -10.10 17.51
N TRP A 435 -6.67 -9.18 17.86
CA TRP A 435 -6.86 -8.70 19.23
C TRP A 435 -7.48 -9.75 20.14
N ALA A 436 -8.39 -10.60 19.65
CA ALA A 436 -8.88 -11.75 20.42
C ALA A 436 -7.72 -12.63 20.89
N CYS A 437 -6.79 -12.97 19.98
CA CYS A 437 -5.59 -13.74 20.32
C CYS A 437 -4.65 -12.99 21.30
N ALA A 438 -4.57 -11.65 21.20
CA ALA A 438 -3.75 -10.82 22.10
C ALA A 438 -4.31 -10.76 23.53
N LEU A 439 -5.63 -10.66 23.67
CA LEU A 439 -6.32 -10.74 24.96
C LEU A 439 -6.10 -12.11 25.61
N GLU A 440 -6.25 -13.20 24.85
CA GLU A 440 -6.00 -14.58 25.32
C GLU A 440 -4.55 -14.80 25.76
N ALA A 441 -3.57 -14.25 25.01
CA ALA A 441 -2.16 -14.32 25.36
C ALA A 441 -1.84 -13.67 26.73
N GLN A 442 -2.69 -12.78 27.23
CA GLN A 442 -2.57 -12.13 28.54
C GLN A 442 -3.60 -12.63 29.57
N GLY A 443 -4.36 -13.68 29.25
CA GLY A 443 -5.37 -14.25 30.13
C GLY A 443 -6.58 -13.34 30.35
N ILE A 444 -6.81 -12.37 29.47
CA ILE A 444 -8.00 -11.51 29.45
C ILE A 444 -9.13 -12.27 28.73
N ASN A 445 -10.38 -11.94 29.05
CA ASN A 445 -11.56 -12.60 28.50
C ASN A 445 -11.74 -12.25 27.01
N VAL A 446 -11.80 -13.27 26.14
CA VAL A 446 -11.99 -13.12 24.68
C VAL A 446 -13.19 -12.24 24.32
N ASN A 447 -14.28 -12.36 25.08
CA ASN A 447 -15.52 -11.64 24.76
C ASN A 447 -15.38 -10.12 24.91
N ASP A 448 -14.33 -9.64 25.58
CA ASP A 448 -14.02 -8.21 25.69
C ASP A 448 -13.55 -7.63 24.33
N VAL A 449 -13.24 -8.49 23.34
CA VAL A 449 -12.94 -8.08 21.95
C VAL A 449 -14.15 -7.48 21.22
N ASP A 450 -15.37 -7.89 21.60
CA ASP A 450 -16.62 -7.37 21.01
C ASP A 450 -16.89 -5.91 21.45
N ASN A 451 -16.22 -5.46 22.53
CA ASN A 451 -16.29 -4.12 23.08
C ASN A 451 -15.17 -3.19 22.54
N LEU A 452 -14.34 -3.67 21.60
CA LEU A 452 -13.30 -2.86 20.96
C LEU A 452 -13.87 -2.05 19.79
N GLU A 453 -13.82 -0.73 19.91
CA GLU A 453 -14.14 0.21 18.85
C GLU A 453 -12.88 0.61 18.09
N TYR A 454 -12.93 0.46 16.76
CA TYR A 454 -11.86 0.88 15.85
C TYR A 454 -12.31 2.08 15.02
N THR A 455 -11.63 3.22 15.19
CA THR A 455 -11.89 4.47 14.45
C THR A 455 -10.78 4.72 13.43
N PHE A 456 -11.19 4.90 12.17
CA PHE A 456 -10.28 5.13 11.04
C PHE A 456 -10.37 6.59 10.59
N ASN A 457 -9.30 7.34 10.81
CA ASN A 457 -9.24 8.77 10.51
C ASN A 457 -8.65 9.02 9.12
N PHE A 458 -9.51 8.98 8.08
CA PHE A 458 -9.05 9.16 6.70
C PHE A 458 -8.38 10.52 6.48
N THR A 459 -7.15 10.51 5.97
CA THR A 459 -6.32 11.72 5.82
C THR A 459 -6.78 12.55 4.60
N ILE A 460 -7.43 13.68 4.84
CA ILE A 460 -7.98 14.58 3.81
C ILE A 460 -7.27 15.96 3.87
N PRO A 461 -7.04 16.64 2.73
CA PRO A 461 -6.58 18.03 2.73
C PRO A 461 -7.64 18.98 3.33
N HIS A 462 -7.32 19.61 4.46
CA HIS A 462 -8.23 20.47 5.21
C HIS A 462 -8.14 21.96 4.80
N ASN A 463 -9.28 22.66 4.88
CA ASN A 463 -9.35 24.11 4.67
C ASN A 463 -9.90 24.78 5.92
N LEU A 464 -8.99 25.14 6.83
CA LEU A 464 -9.29 25.73 8.13
C LEU A 464 -10.17 26.99 8.06
N LEU A 465 -10.13 27.77 6.96
CA LEU A 465 -11.00 28.93 6.80
C LEU A 465 -12.45 28.53 6.56
N ALA A 466 -12.68 27.52 5.72
CA ALA A 466 -14.01 26.98 5.46
C ALA A 466 -14.55 26.27 6.71
N GLU A 467 -13.72 25.46 7.39
CA GLU A 467 -14.06 24.78 8.64
C GLU A 467 -14.42 25.78 9.75
N ALA A 468 -13.66 26.88 9.90
CA ALA A 468 -13.99 27.93 10.86
C ALA A 468 -15.29 28.67 10.51
N GLN A 469 -15.63 28.84 9.23
CA GLN A 469 -16.93 29.39 8.82
C GLN A 469 -18.06 28.43 9.19
N THR A 470 -17.92 27.14 8.86
CA THR A 470 -18.88 26.10 9.23
C THR A 470 -19.05 25.96 10.74
N ALA A 471 -17.98 25.99 11.53
CA ALA A 471 -18.03 25.93 12.99
C ALA A 471 -18.82 27.11 13.60
N ASN A 472 -18.62 28.34 13.09
CA ASN A 472 -19.39 29.51 13.51
C ASN A 472 -20.89 29.39 13.18
N GLU A 473 -21.24 28.83 12.02
CA GLU A 473 -22.64 28.57 11.65
C GLU A 473 -23.26 27.46 12.53
N LEU A 474 -22.52 26.36 12.76
CA LEU A 474 -22.92 25.25 13.62
C LEU A 474 -23.12 25.68 15.07
N GLN A 475 -22.31 26.60 15.60
CA GLN A 475 -22.45 27.12 16.98
C GLN A 475 -23.85 27.73 17.25
N SER A 476 -24.58 28.14 16.22
CA SER A 476 -25.95 28.66 16.33
C SER A 476 -27.05 27.58 16.31
N THR A 477 -26.72 26.33 15.96
CA THR A 477 -27.69 25.24 15.73
C THR A 477 -27.37 23.92 16.45
N THR A 478 -26.12 23.71 16.86
CA THR A 478 -25.63 22.50 17.57
C THR A 478 -25.01 22.87 18.92
N SER A 479 -24.54 21.88 19.69
CA SER A 479 -23.73 22.17 20.88
C SER A 479 -22.38 22.79 20.47
N GLN A 480 -21.75 23.52 21.40
CA GLN A 480 -20.40 24.05 21.20
C GLN A 480 -19.38 22.92 20.98
N GLU A 481 -19.57 21.78 21.63
CA GLU A 481 -18.78 20.56 21.42
C GLU A 481 -18.82 20.10 19.97
N THR A 482 -20.02 19.98 19.37
CA THR A 482 -20.18 19.59 17.96
C THR A 482 -19.60 20.63 17.00
N ALA A 483 -19.73 21.92 17.31
CA ALA A 483 -19.17 22.99 16.50
C ALA A 483 -17.63 23.05 16.55
N ILE A 484 -17.03 22.77 17.72
CA ILE A 484 -15.56 22.67 17.87
C ILE A 484 -15.04 21.39 17.22
N ALA A 485 -15.77 20.27 17.33
CA ALA A 485 -15.41 19.00 16.70
C ALA A 485 -15.40 19.02 15.16
N SER A 486 -15.96 20.06 14.51
CA SER A 486 -15.83 20.23 13.06
C SER A 486 -14.51 20.87 12.62
N LEU A 487 -13.64 21.28 13.54
CA LEU A 487 -12.35 21.90 13.26
C LEU A 487 -11.24 20.84 13.26
N SER A 488 -10.63 20.58 12.11
CA SER A 488 -9.58 19.55 11.97
C SER A 488 -8.30 19.80 12.78
N ASN A 489 -8.08 21.04 13.22
CA ASN A 489 -6.93 21.43 14.05
C ASN A 489 -7.17 21.26 15.57
N VAL A 490 -8.34 20.79 15.99
CA VAL A 490 -8.68 20.53 17.41
C VAL A 490 -8.80 19.02 17.63
N PRO A 491 -7.79 18.33 18.18
CA PRO A 491 -7.81 16.87 18.31
C PRO A 491 -8.84 16.34 19.33
N ASP A 492 -9.25 17.16 20.29
CA ASP A 492 -10.17 16.79 21.36
C ASP A 492 -11.05 17.99 21.72
N ALA A 493 -12.29 17.98 21.24
CA ALA A 493 -13.25 19.06 21.47
C ALA A 493 -13.62 19.23 22.94
N LYS A 494 -13.56 18.18 23.77
CA LYS A 494 -13.86 18.26 25.21
C LYS A 494 -12.74 18.96 25.95
N LYS A 495 -11.48 18.58 25.69
CA LYS A 495 -10.31 19.28 26.25
C LYS A 495 -10.25 20.74 25.80
N GLU A 496 -10.64 21.05 24.56
CA GLU A 496 -10.67 22.43 24.08
C GLU A 496 -11.78 23.26 24.74
N MET A 497 -13.00 22.71 24.89
CA MET A 497 -14.06 23.35 25.70
C MET A 497 -13.60 23.60 27.14
N GLN A 498 -12.86 22.68 27.75
CA GLN A 498 -12.33 22.85 29.10
C GLN A 498 -11.34 24.02 29.18
N LYS A 499 -10.40 24.14 28.24
CA LYS A 499 -9.51 25.31 28.16
C LYS A 499 -10.28 26.62 28.00
N ILE A 500 -11.30 26.65 27.15
CA ILE A 500 -12.14 27.83 26.94
C ILE A 500 -12.88 28.22 28.23
N ALA A 501 -13.34 27.24 29.02
CA ALA A 501 -13.92 27.49 30.34
C ALA A 501 -12.88 28.03 31.33
N ASP A 502 -11.69 27.42 31.40
CA ASP A 502 -10.59 27.86 32.26
C ASP A 502 -10.14 29.30 31.92
N GLU A 503 -10.07 29.66 30.63
CA GLU A 503 -9.78 31.03 30.18
C GLU A 503 -10.89 32.01 30.57
N GLN A 504 -12.16 31.63 30.43
CA GLN A 504 -13.29 32.47 30.84
C GLN A 504 -13.32 32.70 32.36
N ASP A 505 -13.03 31.67 33.16
CA ASP A 505 -12.96 31.79 34.61
C ASP A 505 -11.76 32.66 35.05
N GLN A 506 -10.59 32.54 34.40
CA GLN A 506 -9.47 33.43 34.63
C GLN A 506 -9.80 34.89 34.29
N LEU A 507 -10.46 35.13 33.15
CA LEU A 507 -10.91 36.47 32.76
C LEU A 507 -11.96 37.03 33.73
N ALA A 508 -12.88 36.20 34.22
CA ALA A 508 -13.88 36.58 35.21
C ALA A 508 -13.26 36.88 36.59
N GLN A 509 -12.19 36.19 36.99
CA GLN A 509 -11.41 36.48 38.19
C GLN A 509 -10.66 37.81 38.05
N GLN A 510 -9.92 38.02 36.94
CA GLN A 510 -9.24 39.29 36.66
C GLN A 510 -10.22 40.47 36.55
N ALA A 511 -11.44 40.25 36.06
CA ALA A 511 -12.49 41.27 36.02
C ALA A 511 -12.99 41.65 37.43
N LYS A 512 -13.10 40.68 38.35
CA LYS A 512 -13.45 40.93 39.76
C LYS A 512 -12.33 41.68 40.50
N GLU A 513 -11.08 41.31 40.29
CA GLU A 513 -9.91 42.01 40.86
C GLU A 513 -9.75 43.45 40.34
N ARG A 514 -10.27 43.73 39.13
CA ARG A 514 -10.28 45.07 38.52
C ARG A 514 -11.52 45.91 38.84
N MET A 515 -12.53 45.35 39.53
CA MET A 515 -13.64 46.15 40.05
C MET A 515 -13.17 46.88 41.32
N PRO A 516 -13.16 48.23 41.35
CA PRO A 516 -12.88 48.96 42.58
C PRO A 516 -13.99 48.66 43.60
N ASP A 517 -13.61 48.32 44.83
CA ASP A 517 -14.56 48.17 45.93
C ASP A 517 -15.31 49.50 46.13
N PRO A 518 -16.66 49.53 46.01
CA PRO A 518 -17.45 50.74 46.24
C PRO A 518 -17.38 51.28 47.67
N TYR A 519 -16.77 50.54 48.61
CA TYR A 519 -16.77 50.80 50.05
C TYR A 519 -15.38 50.99 50.68
N LEU A 520 -14.30 51.10 49.90
CA LEU A 520 -12.97 51.44 50.43
C LEU A 520 -12.92 52.92 50.90
N ASP A 521 -13.08 53.13 52.20
CA ASP A 521 -12.79 54.41 52.87
C ASP A 521 -11.27 54.68 52.88
N PRO A 522 -10.76 55.82 52.37
CA PRO A 522 -9.32 56.06 52.25
C PRO A 522 -8.51 56.16 53.56
N ASN A 523 -9.15 56.15 54.74
CA ASN A 523 -8.53 56.48 56.02
C ASN A 523 -8.59 55.35 57.07
N SER A 524 -7.91 54.24 56.82
CA SER A 524 -7.50 53.30 57.89
C SER A 524 -6.06 52.80 57.68
N GLU A 525 -5.10 53.66 58.03
CA GLU A 525 -3.82 53.17 58.56
C GLU A 525 -4.10 52.50 59.91
N ASP A 526 -3.59 51.29 60.14
CA ASP A 526 -3.23 50.89 61.50
C ASP A 526 -1.96 50.03 61.47
N ASP A 527 -1.08 50.31 62.43
CA ASP A 527 0.35 50.02 62.42
C ASP A 527 0.68 48.98 63.51
N THR A 528 1.36 47.89 63.17
CA THR A 528 2.02 47.01 64.16
C THR A 528 3.26 46.31 63.60
N SER A 529 4.38 47.01 63.68
CA SER A 529 5.68 46.42 64.10
C SER A 529 5.56 45.87 65.55
N ASN A 530 6.42 45.03 66.15
CA ASN A 530 7.67 44.32 65.79
C ASN A 530 7.70 43.01 66.68
N ASP A 531 8.72 42.17 66.84
CA ASP A 531 10.15 42.11 66.48
C ASP A 531 10.62 40.64 66.48
N ASP A 532 11.76 40.32 65.84
CA ASP A 532 12.90 39.58 66.45
C ASP A 532 13.94 39.16 65.39
N ILE A 533 15.18 39.66 65.53
CA ILE A 533 16.31 39.44 64.62
C ILE A 533 17.53 38.90 65.39
N ASN A 534 18.13 37.81 64.86
CA ASN A 534 19.54 37.34 64.90
C ASN A 534 19.61 35.82 65.17
N ASN A 535 20.47 35.03 64.51
CA ASN A 535 21.90 35.31 64.27
C ASN A 535 22.47 34.50 63.08
N SER A 536 23.60 34.94 62.52
CA SER A 536 24.26 34.38 61.33
C SER A 536 25.41 33.41 61.64
N SER A 537 25.79 32.53 60.69
CA SER A 537 27.19 32.10 60.47
C SER A 537 27.40 31.16 59.26
N GLY A 538 28.36 31.51 58.40
CA GLY A 538 29.00 30.65 57.37
C GLY A 538 28.17 30.35 56.11
N GLY A 539 28.73 30.35 54.89
CA GLY A 539 30.11 30.59 54.45
C GLY A 539 30.58 29.55 53.42
N ASP A 540 30.71 29.98 52.16
CA ASP A 540 31.45 29.42 51.01
C ASP A 540 31.61 27.88 50.87
N GLU A 541 30.94 27.28 49.88
CA GLU A 541 31.54 26.80 48.60
C GLU A 541 30.46 26.52 47.53
#